data_AF-A0A1H5FP00-F1
#
_entry.id   AF-A0A1H5FP00-F1
#
_cell.length_a   1.000
_cell.length_b   1.000
_cell.length_c   1.000
_cell.angle_alpha   90.00
_cell.angle_beta   90.00
_cell.angle_gamma   90.00
#
_symmetry.space_group_name_H-M   'P 1'
#
loop_
_entity.id
_entity.type
_entity.pdbx_description
1 polymer ?
#
loop_
_entity_poly.entity_id
_entity_poly.type
_entity_poly.pdbx_seq_one_letter_code
_entity_poly.pdbx_strand_id
1 'polypeptide(L)' 'MLGLNIFRLIGDFFEFILTPFKWLRLEVAKSDAGWWTSNLINWVFLLVLIVLLAYWMKESLRFKNEGIEDKA' A
#
# COMPACT_ATOMS: atom_id res chain seq x y z
N MET A 1 -22.61 -23.14 -25.32
CA MET A 1 -23.62 -22.35 -24.58
C MET A 1 -23.03 -20.97 -24.29
N LEU A 2 -23.42 -19.95 -25.08
CA LEU A 2 -23.06 -18.54 -24.86
C LEU A 2 -24.04 -17.87 -23.87
N GLY A 3 -24.47 -18.61 -22.85
CA GLY A 3 -25.37 -18.12 -21.82
C GLY A 3 -24.57 -17.42 -20.73
N LEU A 4 -25.23 -16.51 -20.01
CA LEU A 4 -24.74 -15.83 -18.81
C LEU A 4 -24.21 -16.84 -17.79
N ASN A 5 -22.94 -17.22 -17.94
CA ASN A 5 -22.23 -18.07 -17.00
C ASN A 5 -21.74 -17.16 -15.88
N ILE A 6 -22.15 -17.43 -14.65
CA ILE A 6 -21.74 -16.65 -13.47
C ILE A 6 -20.22 -16.52 -13.38
N PHE A 7 -19.46 -17.55 -13.79
CA PHE A 7 -18.00 -17.50 -13.83
C PHE A 7 -17.47 -16.49 -14.87
N ARG A 8 -18.15 -16.35 -16.01
CA ARG A 8 -17.80 -15.35 -17.03
C ARG A 8 -18.14 -13.95 -16.56
N LEU A 9 -19.30 -13.75 -15.95
CA LEU A 9 -19.70 -12.45 -15.40
C LEU A 9 -18.74 -11.98 -14.30
N ILE A 10 -18.33 -12.89 -13.42
CA ILE A 10 -17.31 -12.59 -12.39
C ILE A 10 -15.99 -12.23 -13.07
N GLY A 11 -15.56 -12.99 -14.08
CA GLY A 11 -14.35 -12.69 -14.86
C GLY A 11 -14.37 -11.29 -15.48
N ASP A 12 -15.44 -10.98 -16.22
CA ASP A 12 -15.64 -9.69 -16.90
C ASP A 12 -15.69 -8.53 -15.88
N PHE A 13 -16.32 -8.75 -14.73
CA PHE A 13 -16.35 -7.77 -13.64
C PHE A 13 -14.95 -7.47 -13.08
N PHE A 14 -14.17 -8.50 -12.76
CA PHE A 14 -12.80 -8.31 -12.27
C PHE A 14 -11.87 -7.73 -13.32
N GLU A 15 -12.04 -8.10 -14.59
CA GLU A 15 -11.32 -7.50 -15.70
C GLU A 15 -11.60 -5.99 -15.80
N PHE A 16 -12.86 -5.58 -15.65
CA PHE A 16 -13.27 -4.18 -15.64
C PHE A 16 -12.68 -3.42 -14.44
N ILE A 17 -12.94 -3.86 -13.19
CA ILE A 17 -12.52 -3.09 -12.00
C ILE A 17 -10.98 -3.03 -11.84
N LEU A 18 -10.26 -4.03 -12.37
CA LEU A 18 -8.79 -4.06 -12.30
C LEU A 18 -8.12 -3.32 -13.48
N THR A 19 -8.89 -2.76 -14.41
CA THR A 19 -8.37 -1.97 -15.53
C THR A 19 -7.39 -0.87 -15.08
N PRO A 20 -7.68 -0.08 -14.01
CA PRO A 20 -6.73 0.92 -13.52
C PRO A 20 -5.40 0.31 -13.07
N PHE A 21 -5.42 -0.86 -12.42
CA PHE A 21 -4.21 -1.56 -11.98
C PHE A 21 -3.43 -2.17 -13.15
N LYS A 22 -4.12 -2.66 -14.19
CA LYS A 22 -3.48 -3.09 -15.44
C LYS A 22 -2.76 -1.93 -16.11
N TRP A 23 -3.42 -0.77 -16.21
CA TRP A 23 -2.82 0.45 -16.75
C TRP A 23 -1.59 0.90 -15.95
N LEU A 24 -1.70 0.94 -14.61
CA LEU A 24 -0.61 1.35 -13.72
C LEU A 24 0.64 0.45 -13.87
N ARG A 25 0.44 -0.86 -14.11
CA ARG A 25 1.51 -1.86 -14.26
C ARG A 25 2.08 -1.93 -15.68
N LEU A 26 1.24 -1.80 -16.69
CA LEU A 26 1.63 -2.08 -18.08
C LEU A 26 2.07 -0.83 -18.85
N GLU A 27 1.52 0.33 -18.49
CA GLU A 27 1.80 1.62 -19.13
C GLU A 27 2.66 2.48 -18.22
N VAL A 28 2.10 2.92 -17.07
CA VAL A 28 2.75 3.90 -16.19
C VAL A 28 4.09 3.37 -15.67
N ALA A 29 4.15 2.12 -15.20
CA ALA A 29 5.38 1.57 -14.63
C ALA A 29 6.54 1.47 -15.65
N LYS A 30 6.24 1.46 -16.95
CA LYS A 30 7.23 1.33 -18.03
C LYS A 30 7.68 2.66 -18.63
N SER A 31 7.04 3.77 -18.28
CA SER A 31 7.49 5.10 -18.71
C SER A 31 8.77 5.50 -17.97
N ASP A 32 9.41 6.59 -18.41
CA ASP A 32 10.52 7.19 -17.67
C ASP A 32 10.06 7.60 -16.27
N ALA A 33 10.83 7.23 -15.25
CA ALA A 33 10.47 7.31 -13.82
C ALA A 33 9.15 6.61 -13.43
N GLY A 34 8.62 5.76 -14.32
CA GLY A 34 7.34 5.08 -14.19
C GLY A 34 7.24 4.20 -12.95
N TRP A 35 8.29 3.44 -12.65
CA TRP A 35 8.36 2.60 -11.45
C TRP A 35 8.14 3.40 -10.15
N TRP A 36 8.73 4.59 -10.05
CA TRP A 36 8.56 5.47 -8.90
C TRP A 36 7.13 5.97 -8.79
N THR A 37 6.58 6.43 -9.92
CA THR A 37 5.23 6.99 -9.99
C THR A 37 4.16 5.94 -9.69
N SER A 38 4.27 4.74 -10.27
CA SER A 38 3.37 3.61 -9.98
C SER A 38 3.42 3.14 -8.53
N ASN A 39 4.47 3.48 -7.77
CA ASN A 39 4.61 3.13 -6.36
C ASN A 39 4.43 4.33 -5.41
N LEU A 40 3.94 5.48 -5.88
CA LEU A 40 3.80 6.69 -5.07
C LEU A 40 3.03 6.46 -3.76
N ILE A 41 1.91 5.73 -3.81
CA ILE A 41 1.10 5.42 -2.62
C ILE A 41 1.87 4.54 -1.63
N ASN A 42 2.67 3.59 -2.13
CA ASN A 42 3.53 2.76 -1.28
C ASN A 42 4.58 3.61 -0.59
N TRP A 43 5.18 4.58 -1.29
CA TRP A 43 6.11 5.54 -0.71
C TRP A 43 5.47 6.41 0.38
N VAL A 44 4.21 6.84 0.18
CA VAL A 44 3.46 7.58 1.21
C VAL A 44 3.25 6.72 2.46
N PHE A 45 2.84 5.46 2.31
CA PHE A 45 2.69 4.57 3.46
C PHE A 45 4.01 4.27 4.16
N LEU A 46 5.10 4.10 3.40
CA LEU A 46 6.44 3.94 3.96
C LEU A 46 6.84 5.17 4.78
N LEU A 47 6.60 6.38 4.27
CA LEU A 47 6.88 7.63 4.99
C LEU A 47 6.08 7.71 6.29
N VAL A 48 4.78 7.43 6.24
CA VAL A 48 3.91 7.40 7.42
C VAL A 48 4.43 6.40 8.45
N LEU A 49 4.80 5.20 8.01
CA LEU A 49 5.38 4.16 8.87
C LEU A 49 6.66 4.67 9.55
N ILE A 50 7.58 5.28 8.81
CA ILE A 50 8.84 5.81 9.36
C ILE A 50 8.55 6.90 10.40
N VAL A 51 7.62 7.81 10.15
CA VAL A 51 7.26 8.89 11.09
C VAL A 51 6.68 8.31 12.38
N LEU A 52 5.72 7.38 12.28
CA LEU A 52 5.11 6.75 13.44
C LEU A 52 6.11 5.90 14.22
N LEU A 53 7.00 5.18 13.53
CA LEU A 53 8.05 4.40 14.16
C LEU A 53 9.04 5.32 14.89
N ALA A 54 9.46 6.42 14.28
CA ALA A 54 10.34 7.40 14.91
C ALA A 54 9.69 8.03 16.15
N TYR A 55 8.40 8.38 16.07
CA TYR A 55 7.63 8.86 17.21
C TYR A 55 7.60 7.81 18.33
N TRP A 56 7.23 6.57 18.01
CA TRP A 56 7.17 5.50 19.00
C TRP A 56 8.52 5.24 19.67
N MET A 57 9.60 5.13 18.90
CA MET A 57 10.94 4.93 19.45
C MET A 57 11.37 6.07 20.37
N LYS A 58 11.04 7.32 20.02
CA LYS A 58 11.30 8.50 20.87
C LYS A 58 10.54 8.41 22.19
N GLU A 59 9.26 8.07 22.15
CA GLU A 59 8.42 7.94 23.36
C GLU A 59 8.92 6.79 24.25
N SER A 60 9.25 5.64 23.67
CA SER A 60 9.84 4.51 24.41
C SER A 60 11.14 4.90 25.12
N LEU A 61 12.03 5.65 24.44
CA LEU A 61 13.26 6.13 25.07
C LEU A 61 12.99 7.16 26.18
N ARG A 62 11.99 8.04 26.01
CA ARG A 62 11.59 8.99 27.07
C ARG A 62 11.13 8.23 28.32
N PHE A 63 10.24 7.26 28.16
CA PHE A 63 9.71 6.47 29.29
C PHE A 63 10.81 5.73 30.05
N LYS A 64 11.76 5.12 29.32
CA LYS A 64 12.93 4.49 29.91
C LYS A 64 13.78 5.47 30.73
N ASN A 65 14.03 6.67 30.20
CA ASN A 65 14.88 7.66 30.86
C ASN A 65 14.20 8.31 32.07
N GLU A 66 12.88 8.51 32.02
CA GLU A 66 12.08 9.11 33.09
C GLU A 66 11.71 8.10 34.19
N GLY A 67 11.97 6.80 33.98
CA GLY A 67 11.70 5.75 34.97
C GLY A 67 10.21 5.50 35.24
N ILE A 68 9.35 5.94 34.32
CA ILE A 68 7.88 5.78 34.34
C ILE A 68 7.41 4.53 33.56
N GLU A 69 8.34 3.67 33.14
CA GLU A 69 7.98 2.34 32.64
C GLU A 69 7.29 1.54 33.74
N ASP A 70 6.09 1.05 33.43
CA ASP A 70 5.35 0.16 34.32
C ASP A 70 6.17 -1.12 34.51
N LYS A 71 6.61 -1.35 35.74
CA LYS A 71 7.40 -2.54 36.09
C LYS A 71 6.42 -3.66 36.40
N ALA A 72 6.23 -4.56 35.44
CA ALA A 72 5.59 -5.85 35.68
C ALA A 72 6.38 -6.69 36.70
#